data_AF-A0A2A4XD01-F1
#
_entry.id   AF-A0A2A4XD01-F1
#
_cell.length_a   1.000
_cell.length_b   1.000
_cell.length_c   1.000
_cell.angle_alpha   90.00
_cell.angle_beta   90.00
_cell.angle_gamma   90.00
#
_symmetry.space_group_name_H-M   'P 1'
#
loop_
_entity.id
_entity.type
_entity.pdbx_description
1 polymer ?
#
loop_
_entity_poly.entity_id
_entity_poly.type
_entity_poly.pdbx_seq_one_letter_code
_entity_poly.pdbx_strand_id
1 'polypeptide(L)' 'MVEKQPILRPKSGKLQKSAMQEFVPAQRGLGILYARGLGVQKNLDEARKWLKKAATNGDIKSRELLDKL' A
#
# COMPACT_ATOMS: atom_id res chain seq x y z
N MET A 1 -29.35 -10.46 9.38
CA MET A 1 -28.67 -10.16 8.10
C MET A 1 -27.21 -9.88 8.42
N VAL A 2 -26.29 -10.67 7.87
CA VAL A 2 -24.87 -10.67 8.26
C VAL A 2 -24.14 -9.56 7.49
N GLU A 3 -23.96 -8.39 8.11
CA GLU A 3 -23.14 -7.32 7.53
C GLU A 3 -21.72 -7.40 8.11
N LYS A 4 -20.77 -7.68 7.22
CA LYS A 4 -19.37 -7.98 7.51
C LYS A 4 -18.67 -6.74 8.10
N GLN A 5 -18.07 -6.85 9.30
CA GLN A 5 -16.96 -5.97 9.70
C GLN A 5 -15.81 -6.11 8.66
N PRO A 6 -14.83 -5.18 8.45
CA PRO A 6 -14.23 -4.27 9.45
C PRO A 6 -13.59 -2.97 8.87
N ILE A 7 -12.65 -2.39 9.64
CA ILE A 7 -11.70 -1.29 9.36
C ILE A 7 -12.19 0.11 9.78
N LEU A 8 -11.85 0.41 11.04
CA LEU A 8 -11.72 1.71 11.68
C LEU A 8 -11.61 2.89 10.69
N ARG A 9 -12.66 3.70 10.59
CA ARG A 9 -12.57 5.07 10.09
C ARG A 9 -12.36 6.01 11.27
N PRO A 10 -11.14 6.45 11.63
CA PRO A 10 -11.03 7.66 12.41
C PRO A 10 -11.47 8.85 11.53
N LYS A 11 -12.11 9.82 12.16
CA LYS A 11 -12.46 11.13 11.60
C LYS A 11 -11.33 12.10 11.94
N SER A 12 -10.36 12.36 11.05
CA SER A 12 -9.33 13.39 11.29
C SER A 12 -8.70 13.88 9.98
N GLY A 13 -9.38 14.81 9.31
CA GLY A 13 -9.15 15.26 7.92
C GLY A 13 -7.80 15.92 7.56
N LYS A 14 -6.78 15.89 8.43
CA LYS A 14 -5.40 16.33 8.09
C LYS A 14 -4.33 15.34 8.57
N LEU A 15 -4.47 14.77 9.77
CA LEU A 15 -3.51 13.81 10.31
C LEU A 15 -3.55 12.44 9.62
N GLN A 16 -4.73 11.96 9.19
CA GLN A 16 -4.83 10.63 8.55
C GLN A 16 -4.30 10.59 7.12
N LYS A 17 -4.41 11.68 6.36
CA LYS A 17 -3.79 11.76 5.03
C LYS A 17 -2.27 11.67 5.14
N SER A 18 -1.68 12.35 6.13
CA SER A 18 -0.24 12.27 6.41
C SER A 18 0.15 10.91 6.98
N ALA A 19 -0.61 10.35 7.91
CA ALA A 19 -0.37 9.01 8.44
C ALA A 19 -0.43 7.94 7.32
N MET A 20 -1.32 8.06 6.33
CA MET A 20 -1.32 7.17 5.15
C MET A 20 -0.15 7.42 4.19
N GLN A 21 0.34 8.66 4.11
CA GLN A 21 1.54 9.01 3.32
C GLN A 21 2.83 8.51 4.00
N GLU A 22 2.87 8.43 5.33
CA GLU A 22 4.02 7.97 6.11
C GLU A 22 3.94 6.49 6.51
N PHE A 23 2.79 5.82 6.32
CA PHE A 23 2.67 4.39 6.60
C PHE A 23 3.22 3.55 5.43
N VAL A 24 4.54 3.61 5.31
CA VAL A 24 5.39 2.81 4.43
C VAL A 24 4.97 1.33 4.37
N PRO A 25 4.62 0.64 5.47
CA PRO A 25 4.21 -0.76 5.42
C PRO A 25 2.93 -1.00 4.62
N ALA A 26 1.95 -0.07 4.63
CA ALA A 26 0.73 -0.21 3.83
C ALA A 26 0.97 0.04 2.35
N GLN A 27 1.84 1.01 2.01
CA GLN A 27 2.21 1.28 0.61
C GLN A 27 2.93 0.06 0.02
N ARG A 28 3.87 -0.53 0.77
CA ARG A 28 4.50 -1.81 0.40
C ARG A 28 3.46 -2.92 0.26
N GLY A 29 2.55 -3.03 1.22
CA GLY A 29 1.47 -4.02 1.21
C GLY A 29 0.63 -3.94 -0.06
N LEU A 30 0.15 -2.74 -0.41
CA LEU A 30 -0.58 -2.49 -1.66
C LEU A 30 0.24 -2.87 -2.89
N GLY A 31 1.51 -2.49 -2.91
CA GLY A 31 2.46 -2.89 -3.95
C GLY A 31 2.50 -4.41 -4.17
N ILE A 32 2.62 -5.17 -3.08
CA ILE A 32 2.66 -6.64 -3.13
C ILE A 32 1.31 -7.22 -3.55
N LEU A 33 0.19 -6.66 -3.06
CA LEU A 33 -1.15 -7.12 -3.43
C LEU A 33 -1.40 -6.96 -4.93
N TYR A 34 -1.06 -5.81 -5.50
CA TYR A 34 -1.15 -5.57 -6.95
C TYR A 34 -0.15 -6.42 -7.75
N ALA A 35 1.08 -6.61 -7.25
CA ALA A 35 2.08 -7.45 -7.90
C ALA A 35 1.65 -8.92 -8.01
N ARG A 36 0.99 -9.43 -6.96
CA ARG A 36 0.59 -10.83 -6.84
C ARG A 36 -0.87 -11.09 -7.24
N GLY A 37 -1.68 -10.03 -7.38
CA GLY A 37 -3.13 -10.16 -7.63
C GLY A 37 -3.90 -10.74 -6.44
N LEU A 38 -3.45 -10.48 -5.21
CA LEU A 38 -4.06 -11.03 -4.00
C LEU A 38 -5.23 -10.15 -3.57
N GLY A 39 -6.46 -10.55 -3.93
CA GLY A 39 -7.69 -9.80 -3.63
C GLY A 39 -7.91 -8.55 -4.49
N VAL A 40 -6.98 -8.25 -5.41
CA VAL A 40 -7.09 -7.22 -6.45
C VAL A 40 -6.62 -7.81 -7.77
N GLN A 41 -7.02 -7.22 -8.90
CA GLN A 41 -6.50 -7.63 -10.20
C GLN A 41 -4.99 -7.38 -10.25
N LYS A 42 -4.23 -8.37 -10.72
CA LYS A 42 -2.77 -8.26 -10.85
C LYS A 42 -2.45 -7.09 -11.79
N ASN A 43 -1.71 -6.11 -11.28
CA ASN A 43 -1.32 -4.93 -12.02
C ASN A 43 0.09 -4.49 -11.58
N LEU A 44 1.08 -4.77 -12.43
CA LEU A 44 2.47 -4.48 -12.11
C LEU A 44 2.77 -2.97 -12.14
N ASP A 45 2.09 -2.20 -12.99
CA ASP A 45 2.25 -0.74 -13.05
C ASP A 45 1.79 -0.06 -11.76
N GLU A 46 0.62 -0.45 -11.25
CA GLU A 46 0.15 0.05 -9.95
C GLU A 46 1.04 -0.48 -8.81
N ALA A 47 1.48 -1.74 -8.85
CA ALA A 47 2.42 -2.27 -7.86
C ALA A 47 3.71 -1.43 -7.79
N ARG A 48 4.30 -1.11 -8.95
CA ARG A 48 5.50 -0.27 -9.06
C ARG A 48 5.26 1.14 -8.52
N LYS A 49 4.11 1.76 -8.81
CA LYS A 49 3.74 3.07 -8.23
C LYS A 49 3.72 3.06 -6.71
N TRP A 50 3.08 2.06 -6.10
CA TRP A 50 2.96 1.96 -4.64
C TRP A 50 4.30 1.66 -3.98
N LEU A 51 5.10 0.75 -4.57
CA LEU A 51 6.44 0.45 -4.06
C LEU A 51 7.41 1.60 -4.26
N LYS A 52 7.28 2.40 -5.32
CA LYS A 52 8.11 3.59 -5.55
C LYS A 52 7.85 4.66 -4.49
N LYS A 53 6.59 4.87 -4.07
CA LYS A 53 6.28 5.73 -2.93
C LYS A 53 6.91 5.21 -1.64
N ALA A 54 6.75 3.92 -1.35
CA ALA A 54 7.33 3.32 -0.15
C ALA A 54 8.87 3.40 -0.14
N ALA A 55 9.53 3.17 -1.29
CA ALA A 55 10.96 3.30 -1.46
C ALA A 55 11.45 4.77 -1.31
N THR A 56 10.65 5.74 -1.78
CA THR A 56 10.95 7.17 -1.62
C THR A 56 10.92 7.58 -0.14
N ASN A 57 10.07 6.95 0.66
CA ASN A 57 10.03 7.13 2.12
C ASN A 57 11.07 6.27 2.89
N GLY A 58 12.03 5.63 2.19
CA GLY A 58 13.14 4.89 2.83
C GLY A 58 12.91 3.39 3.01
N ASP A 59 11.86 2.80 2.43
CA ASP A 59 11.64 1.35 2.52
C ASP A 59 12.55 0.58 1.56
N ILE A 60 13.60 -0.01 2.13
CA ILE A 60 14.55 -0.83 1.36
C ILE A 60 13.85 -2.04 0.73
N LYS A 61 12.90 -2.68 1.44
CA LYS A 61 12.15 -3.83 0.91
C LYS A 61 11.35 -3.47 -0.34
N SER A 62 10.75 -2.29 -0.39
CA SER A 62 10.02 -1.83 -1.56
C SER A 62 10.95 -1.50 -2.72
N ARG A 63 12.15 -0.96 -2.43
CA ARG A 63 13.20 -0.77 -3.44
C ARG A 63 13.67 -2.11 -4.03
N GLU A 64 13.88 -3.12 -3.19
CA GLU A 64 14.22 -4.47 -3.66
C GLU A 64 13.09 -5.13 -4.45
N LEU A 65 11.84 -4.94 -4.01
CA LEU A 65 10.67 -5.44 -4.75
C LEU A 65 10.51 -4.76 -6.11
N LEU A 66 10.82 -3.47 -6.22
CA LEU A 66 10.83 -2.75 -7.49
C LEU A 66 11.85 -3.33 -8.48
N ASP A 67 13.04 -3.69 -8.00
CA ASP A 67 14.09 -4.29 -8.81
C ASP A 67 13.69 -5.69 -9.34
N LYS A 68 12.85 -6.39 -8.57
CA LYS A 68 12.33 -7.74 -8.88
C LYS A 68 11.03 -7.76 -9.69
N LEU A 69 10.40 -6.61 -9.95
CA LEU A 69 9.12 -6.47 -10.65
C LEU A 69 9.29 -6.16 -12.13
#